data_AF-B7P1X9-F1
#
_entry.id   AF-B7P1X9-F1
#
_cell.length_a   1.000
_cell.length_b   1.000
_cell.length_c   1.000
_cell.angle_alpha   90.00
_cell.angle_beta   90.00
_cell.angle_gamma   90.00
#
_symmetry.space_group_name_H-M   'P 1'
#
loop_
_entity.id
_entity.type
_entity.pdbx_description
1 polymer ?
#
loop_
_entity_poly.entity_id
_entity_poly.type
_entity_poly.pdbx_seq_one_letter_code
_entity_poly.pdbx_strand_id
1 'polypeptide(L)'
;MEGSSNERRIRILQWNCRGLRSRRDELTIRFAELEPCDVLLLQETRTDTIDLSGFVKHFTTTIEHKKRRSRKDDNPGGQQTQVEAQAGVYVQRKIPHVQIDTKQ
;
A
#
# COMPACT_ATOMS: atom_id res chain seq x y z
N MET A 1 7.15 7.06 43.72
CA MET A 1 7.89 6.75 42.47
C MET A 1 6.86 6.51 41.38
N GLU A 2 6.46 7.57 40.68
CA GLU A 2 5.60 7.43 39.51
C GLU A 2 6.46 6.92 38.36
N GLY A 3 6.30 5.63 38.04
CA GLY A 3 6.79 5.08 36.79
C GLY A 3 6.02 5.74 35.65
N SER A 4 6.61 6.79 35.08
CA SER A 4 6.17 7.32 33.78
C SER A 4 6.35 6.21 32.76
N SER A 5 5.33 5.37 32.57
CA SER A 5 5.17 4.53 31.40
C SER A 5 5.25 5.44 30.18
N ASN A 6 6.42 5.54 29.58
CA ASN A 6 6.65 6.33 28.38
C ASN A 6 6.03 5.53 27.23
N GLU A 7 4.69 5.48 27.20
CA GLU A 7 3.92 4.82 26.16
C GLU A 7 4.16 5.58 24.86
N ARG A 8 5.12 5.09 24.08
CA ARG A 8 5.36 5.58 22.74
C ARG A 8 4.09 5.41 21.92
N ARG A 9 3.45 6.52 21.57
CA ARG A 9 2.29 6.53 20.68
C ARG A 9 2.69 6.07 19.28
N ILE A 10 1.96 5.10 18.75
CA ILE A 10 2.09 4.65 17.36
C ILE A 10 1.38 5.66 16.47
N ARG A 11 2.09 6.16 15.45
CA ARG A 11 1.53 7.07 14.45
C ARG A 11 1.12 6.29 13.21
N ILE A 12 -0.18 6.32 12.93
CA ILE A 12 -0.78 5.68 11.76
C ILE A 12 -1.18 6.78 10.79
N LEU A 13 -0.75 6.62 9.54
CA LEU A 13 -1.08 7.52 8.45
C LEU A 13 -1.87 6.76 7.40
N GLN A 14 -2.96 7.36 6.91
CA GLN A 14 -3.79 6.76 5.88
C GLN A 14 -3.86 7.69 4.68
N TRP A 15 -3.66 7.13 3.49
CA TRP A 15 -3.70 7.87 2.24
C TRP A 15 -4.38 7.08 1.12
N ASN A 16 -5.40 7.70 0.52
CA ASN A 16 -5.97 7.21 -0.73
C ASN A 16 -5.18 7.79 -1.91
N CYS A 17 -4.47 6.92 -2.62
CA CYS A 17 -3.55 7.30 -3.68
C CYS A 17 -4.27 7.66 -5.01
N ARG A 18 -5.50 7.17 -5.22
CA ARG A 18 -6.22 7.27 -6.51
C ARG A 18 -5.35 6.86 -7.71
N GLY A 19 -4.47 5.86 -7.52
CA GLY A 19 -3.40 5.49 -8.44
C GLY A 19 -2.04 6.01 -8.01
N LEU A 20 -1.19 5.12 -7.48
CA LEU A 20 0.08 5.48 -6.88
C LEU A 20 1.24 5.66 -7.86
N ARG A 21 1.14 5.08 -9.08
CA ARG A 21 2.20 5.17 -10.10
C ARG A 21 2.53 6.62 -10.49
N SER A 22 1.53 7.49 -10.60
CA SER A 22 1.72 8.91 -10.92
C SER A 22 2.10 9.77 -9.70
N ARG A 23 2.11 9.19 -8.50
CA ARG A 23 2.31 9.91 -7.22
C ARG A 23 3.45 9.33 -6.39
N ARG A 24 4.36 8.58 -7.00
CA ARG A 24 5.50 7.96 -6.31
C ARG A 24 6.43 8.99 -5.68
N ASP A 25 6.63 10.12 -6.34
CA ASP A 25 7.49 11.18 -5.81
C ASP A 25 6.79 11.92 -4.66
N GLU A 26 5.48 12.15 -4.77
CA GLU A 26 4.64 12.69 -3.68
C GLU A 26 4.67 11.78 -2.45
N LEU A 27 4.57 10.46 -2.64
CA LEU A 27 4.69 9.44 -1.59
C LEU A 27 6.01 9.58 -0.84
N THR A 28 7.10 9.73 -1.59
CA THR A 28 8.45 9.81 -1.02
C THR A 28 8.62 11.08 -0.21
N ILE A 29 8.25 12.23 -0.77
CA ILE A 29 8.38 13.54 -0.11
C ILE A 29 7.48 13.62 1.13
N ARG A 30 6.19 13.27 1.01
CA ARG A 30 5.24 13.31 2.14
C ARG A 30 5.74 12.47 3.32
N PHE A 31 6.23 11.25 3.07
CA PHE A 31 6.48 10.30 4.16
C PHE A 31 7.93 10.26 4.64
N ALA A 32 8.90 10.63 3.80
CA ALA A 32 10.29 10.77 4.24
C ALA A 32 10.52 12.11 4.95
N GLU A 33 9.89 13.20 4.51
CA GLU A 33 10.28 14.55 4.92
C GLU A 33 9.22 15.27 5.78
N LEU A 34 7.93 15.08 5.49
CA LEU A 34 6.88 15.94 6.07
C LEU A 34 6.12 15.25 7.22
N GLU A 35 5.83 13.97 7.10
CA GLU A 35 4.96 13.23 8.02
C GLU A 35 5.57 11.88 8.40
N PRO A 36 6.51 11.85 9.36
CA PRO A 36 7.06 10.58 9.81
C PRO A 36 5.95 9.76 10.50
N CYS A 37 5.75 8.53 10.06
CA CYS A 37 4.74 7.61 10.60
C CYS A 37 5.36 6.24 10.94
N ASP A 38 4.74 5.52 11.88
CA ASP A 38 5.13 4.16 12.25
C ASP A 38 4.39 3.12 11.37
N VAL A 39 3.17 3.44 10.95
CA VAL A 39 2.34 2.64 10.05
C VAL A 39 1.75 3.53 8.95
N LEU A 40 1.75 3.05 7.72
CA LEU A 40 1.16 3.71 6.56
C LEU A 40 0.15 2.78 5.86
N LEU A 41 -1.04 3.29 5.64
CA LEU A 41 -2.16 2.62 4.98
C LEU A 41 -2.41 3.27 3.63
N LEU A 42 -2.07 2.59 2.54
CA LEU A 42 -2.29 3.06 1.17
C LEU A 42 -3.52 2.39 0.57
N GLN A 43 -4.45 3.19 0.05
CA GLN A 43 -5.67 2.72 -0.61
C GLN A 43 -5.67 3.14 -2.08
N GLU A 44 -6.38 2.37 -2.92
CA GLU A 44 -6.44 2.59 -4.37
C GLU A 44 -5.04 2.71 -5.01
N THR A 45 -4.08 1.87 -4.60
CA THR A 45 -2.71 1.98 -5.12
C THR A 45 -2.65 1.73 -6.63
N ARG A 46 -3.52 0.85 -7.15
CA ARG A 46 -3.53 0.36 -8.55
C ARG A 46 -2.18 -0.23 -8.98
N THR A 47 -1.37 -0.64 -8.00
CA THR A 47 -0.03 -1.22 -8.15
C THR A 47 0.38 -1.86 -6.83
N ASP A 48 1.10 -2.97 -6.90
CA ASP A 48 1.73 -3.63 -5.74
C ASP A 48 3.25 -3.50 -5.75
N THR A 49 3.86 -2.98 -6.83
CA THR A 49 5.32 -2.97 -7.01
C THR A 49 6.09 -1.91 -6.21
N ILE A 50 5.47 -1.28 -5.21
CA ILE A 50 6.12 -0.17 -4.47
C ILE A 50 6.69 -0.68 -3.16
N ASP A 51 8.00 -0.48 -3.00
CA ASP A 51 8.74 -0.79 -1.79
C ASP A 51 9.21 0.50 -1.13
N LEU A 52 8.99 0.59 0.18
CA LEU A 52 9.40 1.71 1.02
C LEU A 52 10.52 1.26 1.93
N SER A 53 11.68 1.93 1.83
CA SER A 53 12.84 1.59 2.66
C SER A 53 12.51 1.75 4.14
N GLY A 54 12.93 0.78 4.96
CA GLY A 54 12.67 0.78 6.40
C GLY A 54 11.28 0.29 6.81
N PHE A 55 10.40 -0.05 5.86
CA PHE A 55 9.09 -0.63 6.12
C PHE A 55 9.03 -2.11 5.71
N VAL A 56 8.24 -2.87 6.47
CA VAL A 56 7.69 -4.18 6.09
C VAL A 56 6.38 -3.91 5.38
N LYS A 57 6.14 -4.64 4.29
CA LYS A 57 5.05 -4.41 3.37
C LYS A 57 4.10 -5.61 3.38
N HIS A 58 2.82 -5.33 3.57
CA HIS A 58 1.73 -6.31 3.55
C HIS A 58 0.69 -5.85 2.52
N PHE A 59 0.38 -6.69 1.54
CA PHE A 59 -0.57 -6.37 0.49
C PHE A 59 -1.67 -7.41 0.42
N THR A 60 -2.89 -6.95 0.19
CA THR A 60 -4.00 -7.82 -0.17
C THR A 60 -4.43 -7.47 -1.59
N THR A 61 -4.41 -8.45 -2.50
CA THR A 61 -5.06 -8.33 -3.81
C THR A 61 -6.55 -8.09 -3.60
N THR A 62 -7.05 -6.99 -4.12
CA THR A 62 -8.50 -6.78 -4.29
C THR A 62 -8.76 -6.69 -5.78
N ILE A 63 -9.76 -7.47 -6.19
CA ILE A 63 -10.45 -7.52 -7.48
C ILE A 63 -9.55 -7.58 -8.74
N GLU A 64 -9.29 -8.80 -9.19
CA GLU A 64 -8.81 -9.05 -10.55
C GLU A 64 -9.96 -8.84 -11.55
N HIS A 65 -9.99 -7.69 -12.23
CA HIS A 65 -10.93 -7.50 -13.34
C HIS A 65 -10.37 -8.11 -14.62
N LYS A 66 -11.01 -9.18 -15.11
CA LYS A 66 -10.80 -9.68 -16.48
C LYS A 66 -11.42 -8.69 -17.46
N LYS A 67 -10.59 -7.85 -18.08
CA LYS A 67 -11.05 -6.95 -19.16
C LYS A 67 -11.45 -7.81 -20.37
N ARG A 68 -12.75 -7.93 -20.64
CA ARG A 68 -13.23 -8.45 -21.95
C ARG A 68 -12.93 -7.39 -23.00
N ARG A 69 -12.11 -7.73 -24.00
CA ARG A 69 -11.81 -6.84 -25.13
C ARG A 69 -13.11 -6.36 -25.79
N SER A 70 -13.34 -5.06 -25.83
CA SER A 70 -14.23 -4.47 -26.83
C SER A 70 -13.65 -4.77 -28.20
N ARG A 71 -14.49 -5.33 -29.08
CA ARG A 71 -14.13 -5.72 -30.45
C ARG A 71 -13.65 -4.50 -31.25
N LYS A 72 -12.35 -4.44 -31.52
CA LYS A 72 -11.66 -4.00 -32.75
C LYS A 72 -10.22 -3.71 -32.37
N ASP A 73 -9.34 -4.68 -32.63
CA ASP A 73 -7.95 -4.49 -33.07
C ASP A 73 -7.23 -5.84 -32.92
N ASP A 74 -6.77 -6.33 -34.08
CA ASP A 74 -6.24 -7.65 -34.34
C ASP A 74 -4.84 -7.86 -33.73
N ASN A 75 -4.76 -8.08 -32.41
CA ASN A 75 -3.50 -8.47 -31.79
C ASN A 75 -3.65 -9.72 -30.90
N PRO A 76 -3.14 -10.90 -31.29
CA PRO A 76 -3.27 -12.13 -30.51
C PRO A 76 -2.15 -12.19 -29.46
N GLY A 77 -2.46 -11.95 -28.19
CA GLY A 77 -1.47 -12.21 -27.11
C GLY A 77 -1.43 -11.27 -25.91
N GLY A 78 -2.55 -10.69 -25.46
CA GLY A 78 -2.51 -9.89 -24.24
C GLY A 78 -3.83 -9.85 -23.50
N GLN A 79 -4.04 -10.79 -22.59
CA GLN A 79 -4.96 -10.58 -21.47
C GLN A 79 -4.32 -9.54 -20.56
N GLN A 80 -4.85 -8.32 -20.52
CA GLN A 80 -4.48 -7.35 -19.51
C GLN A 80 -5.41 -7.50 -18.31
N THR A 81 -4.92 -8.16 -17.26
CA THR A 81 -5.54 -8.12 -15.94
C THR A 81 -5.36 -6.71 -15.39
N GLN A 82 -6.45 -5.99 -15.18
CA GLN A 82 -6.43 -4.70 -14.51
C GLN A 82 -6.70 -4.96 -13.03
N VAL A 83 -5.68 -4.78 -12.18
CA VAL A 83 -5.82 -4.88 -10.74
C VAL A 83 -6.45 -3.57 -10.26
N GLU A 84 -7.72 -3.61 -9.84
CA GLU A 84 -8.41 -2.43 -9.30
C GLU A 84 -8.71 -2.64 -7.82
N ALA A 85 -8.19 -1.69 -7.03
CA ALA A 85 -8.07 -1.70 -5.57
C ALA A 85 -7.05 -2.70 -5.03
N GLN A 86 -5.83 -2.25 -4.76
CA GLN A 86 -4.95 -2.92 -3.80
C GLN A 86 -4.74 -1.96 -2.64
N ALA A 87 -4.94 -2.49 -1.44
CA ALA A 87 -4.55 -1.82 -0.21
C ALA A 87 -3.14 -2.31 0.16
N GLY A 88 -2.27 -1.37 0.51
CA GLY A 88 -0.93 -1.66 1.01
C GLY A 88 -0.81 -1.18 2.45
N VAL A 89 -0.42 -2.08 3.35
CA VAL A 89 -0.05 -1.75 4.72
C VAL A 89 1.46 -1.79 4.83
N TYR A 90 2.05 -0.67 5.23
CA TYR A 90 3.48 -0.54 5.44
C TYR A 90 3.72 -0.28 6.93
N VAL A 91 4.51 -1.12 7.58
CA VAL A 91 4.83 -1.00 9.01
C VAL A 91 6.34 -0.80 9.16
N GLN A 92 6.80 0.21 9.91
CA GLN A 92 8.23 0.39 10.13
C GLN A 92 8.84 -0.88 10.75
N ARG A 93 10.00 -1.33 10.24
CA ARG A 93 10.65 -2.60 10.65
C ARG A 93 10.89 -2.74 12.15
N LYS A 94 11.04 -1.62 12.86
CA LYS A 94 11.26 -1.58 14.31
C LYS A 94 9.99 -1.77 15.14
N ILE A 95 8.80 -1.74 14.52
CA ILE A 95 7.51 -1.86 15.19
C ILE A 95 7.12 -3.35 15.21
N PRO A 96 7.02 -3.98 16.40
CA PRO A 96 6.54 -5.35 16.50
C PRO A 96 5.10 -5.43 16.00
N HIS A 97 4.82 -6.38 15.11
CA HIS A 97 3.48 -6.61 14.57
C HIS A 97 3.35 -8.04 14.03
N VAL A 98 2.10 -8.49 13.87
CA VAL A 98 1.74 -9.77 13.27
C VAL A 98 0.73 -9.51 12.16
N GLN A 99 0.91 -10.19 11.02
CA GLN A 99 -0.10 -10.27 9.98
C GLN A 99 -1.05 -11.43 10.29
N ILE A 100 -2.36 -11.15 10.26
CA ILE A 100 -3.39 -12.18 10.39
C ILE A 100 -4.16 -12.20 9.08
N ASP A 101 -3.91 -13.23 8.27
CA ASP A 101 -4.64 -13.44 7.02
C ASP A 101 -5.98 -14.13 7.30
N THR A 102 -7.07 -13.50 6.88
CA THR A 102 -8.44 -13.97 7.15
C THR A 102 -9.14 -14.55 5.92
N LYS A 103 -8.46 -14.62 4.77
CA LYS A 103 -8.99 -15.29 3.57
C LYS A 103 -8.97 -16.80 3.80
N GLN A 104 -10.15 -17.42 3.78
CA GLN A 104 -10.36 -18.87 3.69
C GLN A 104 -10.55 -19.29 2.24
#